data_AF-A0A965B6C5-F1
#
_entry.id   AF-A0A965B6C5-F1
#
_cell.length_a   1.000
_cell.length_b   1.000
_cell.length_c   1.000
_cell.angle_alpha   90.00
_cell.angle_beta   90.00
_cell.angle_gamma   90.00
#
_symmetry.space_group_name_H-M   'P 1'
#
loop_
_entity.id
_entity.type
_entity.pdbx_description
1 polymer ?
#
loop_
_entity_poly.entity_id
_entity_poly.type
_entity_poly.pdbx_seq_one_letter_code
_entity_poly.pdbx_strand_id
1 'polypeptide(L)'
;EMQVLPQAGARMQFSATAYCKGETTTSGVGVRTGIAAADPAVLPVGSVVRLETPNPRYSGVWTVMDTGPAVRGRSVDLYLWSCKEALQFGRRNVRLSVLRLGWNPENSIPGMVDTLFLKREADSKRPKPDALPATLPSPDAPR
;
A
#
# COMPACT_ATOMS: atom_id res chain seq x y z
N GLU A 1 -28.81 -3.16 6.50
CA GLU A 1 -28.17 -4.45 6.15
C GLU A 1 -26.75 -4.44 6.70
N MET A 2 -26.37 -5.46 7.47
CA MET A 2 -25.05 -5.56 8.09
C MET A 2 -24.05 -6.06 7.04
N GLN A 3 -23.27 -5.16 6.45
CA GLN A 3 -22.24 -5.55 5.48
C GLN A 3 -21.17 -6.37 6.18
N VAL A 4 -21.12 -7.67 5.85
CA VAL A 4 -20.11 -8.60 6.36
C VAL A 4 -18.74 -8.14 5.85
N LEU A 5 -17.83 -7.84 6.77
CA LEU A 5 -16.46 -7.46 6.44
C LEU A 5 -15.76 -8.59 5.66
N PRO A 6 -14.95 -8.25 4.65
CA PRO A 6 -14.25 -9.26 3.89
C PRO A 6 -13.14 -9.91 4.71
N GLN A 7 -13.08 -11.24 4.69
CA GLN A 7 -12.00 -11.99 5.32
C GLN A 7 -10.67 -11.79 4.56
N ALA A 8 -9.55 -11.91 5.28
CA ALA A 8 -8.25 -11.94 4.64
C ALA A 8 -8.16 -13.15 3.68
N GLY A 9 -7.63 -12.95 2.47
CA GLY A 9 -7.65 -13.91 1.38
C GLY A 9 -8.89 -13.81 0.46
N ALA A 10 -9.93 -13.05 0.85
CA ALA A 10 -11.11 -12.87 0.01
C ALA A 10 -10.77 -12.12 -1.29
N ARG A 11 -11.22 -12.67 -2.41
CA ARG A 11 -11.18 -12.03 -3.73
C ARG A 11 -12.55 -11.46 -4.08
N MET A 12 -12.59 -10.18 -4.40
CA MET A 12 -13.83 -9.47 -4.69
C MET A 12 -13.67 -8.52 -5.88
N GLN A 13 -14.79 -8.19 -6.51
CA GLN A 13 -14.84 -7.13 -7.51
C GLN A 13 -15.07 -5.78 -6.86
N PHE A 14 -14.30 -4.79 -7.28
CA PHE A 14 -14.37 -3.40 -6.83
C PHE A 14 -14.40 -2.47 -8.05
N SER A 15 -15.02 -1.31 -7.89
CA SER A 15 -14.81 -0.18 -8.80
C SER A 15 -13.57 0.59 -8.34
N ALA A 16 -12.61 0.79 -9.23
CA ALA A 16 -11.44 1.61 -8.97
C ALA A 16 -11.50 2.93 -9.75
N THR A 17 -11.15 4.02 -9.08
CA THR A 17 -10.79 5.31 -9.68
C THR A 17 -9.36 5.68 -9.28
N ALA A 18 -8.86 6.82 -9.77
CA ALA A 18 -7.61 7.38 -9.30
C ALA A 18 -7.72 8.89 -9.08
N TYR A 19 -6.97 9.38 -8.09
CA TYR A 19 -6.84 10.79 -7.75
C TYR A 19 -5.37 11.17 -7.59
N CYS A 20 -5.10 12.48 -7.67
CA CYS A 20 -3.73 13.03 -7.70
C CYS A 20 -3.52 14.23 -6.76
N LYS A 21 -4.48 14.51 -5.88
CA LYS A 21 -4.46 15.70 -5.03
C LYS A 21 -3.94 15.37 -3.62
N GLY A 22 -3.06 16.22 -3.10
CA GLY A 22 -2.60 16.23 -1.71
C GLY A 22 -1.12 15.88 -1.56
N GLU A 23 -0.37 16.69 -0.82
CA GLU A 23 1.01 16.39 -0.38
C GLU A 23 1.01 15.58 0.93
N THR A 24 -0.15 15.46 1.58
CA THR A 24 -0.35 14.79 2.87
C THR A 24 -1.67 14.03 2.83
N THR A 25 -1.63 12.73 3.07
CA THR A 25 -2.85 11.93 3.26
C THR A 25 -3.51 12.32 4.58
N THR A 26 -4.82 12.08 4.74
CA THR A 26 -5.53 12.33 6.01
C THR A 26 -4.85 11.67 7.23
N SER A 27 -4.06 10.61 7.00
CA SER A 27 -3.26 9.91 8.01
C SER A 27 -1.90 10.54 8.36
N GLY A 28 -1.48 11.64 7.73
CA GLY A 28 -0.20 12.30 8.01
C GLY A 28 1.04 11.65 7.38
N VAL A 29 0.88 10.57 6.62
CA VAL A 29 1.98 9.93 5.87
C VAL A 29 2.21 10.68 4.56
N GLY A 30 3.47 11.06 4.30
CA GLY A 30 3.89 11.64 3.02
C GLY A 30 3.57 10.69 1.88
N VAL A 31 2.91 11.20 0.84
CA VAL A 31 2.28 10.33 -0.15
C VAL A 31 3.32 9.53 -0.91
N ARG A 32 3.09 8.22 -1.05
CA ARG A 32 3.91 7.30 -1.83
C ARG A 32 2.99 6.48 -2.72
N THR A 33 3.50 6.00 -3.83
CA THR A 33 2.79 4.98 -4.62
C THR A 33 2.41 3.81 -3.71
N GLY A 34 1.20 3.28 -3.86
CA GLY A 34 0.68 2.23 -2.99
C GLY A 34 -0.26 2.71 -1.88
N ILE A 35 -0.79 3.94 -1.96
CA ILE A 35 -1.85 4.44 -1.08
C ILE A 35 -3.19 4.47 -1.82
N ALA A 36 -4.26 4.05 -1.14
CA ALA A 36 -5.63 4.13 -1.64
C ALA A 36 -6.58 4.72 -0.60
N ALA A 37 -7.68 5.31 -1.09
CA ALA A 37 -8.85 5.63 -0.30
C ALA A 37 -9.94 4.55 -0.50
N ALA A 38 -10.69 4.25 0.55
CA ALA A 38 -11.80 3.29 0.51
C ALA A 38 -12.89 3.64 1.53
N ASP A 39 -14.02 2.92 1.45
CA ASP A 39 -15.06 2.98 2.48
C ASP A 39 -14.60 2.23 3.75
N PRO A 40 -14.49 2.88 4.92
CA PRO A 40 -14.11 2.23 6.17
C PRO A 40 -15.02 1.08 6.60
N ALA A 41 -16.29 1.11 6.17
CA ALA A 41 -17.24 0.04 6.48
C ALA A 41 -16.93 -1.26 5.72
N VAL A 42 -16.15 -1.19 4.64
CA VAL A 42 -15.77 -2.35 3.81
C VAL A 42 -14.29 -2.66 3.94
N LEU A 43 -13.44 -1.63 3.88
CA LEU A 43 -12.00 -1.71 4.04
C LEU A 43 -11.58 -0.67 5.08
N PRO A 44 -11.52 -1.04 6.37
CA PRO A 44 -11.07 -0.15 7.44
C PRO A 44 -9.68 0.41 7.15
N VAL A 45 -9.39 1.60 7.65
CA VAL A 45 -8.05 2.22 7.54
C VAL A 45 -6.98 1.25 8.07
N GLY A 46 -5.87 1.16 7.36
CA GLY A 46 -4.80 0.21 7.59
C GLY A 46 -4.96 -1.09 6.80
N SER A 47 -6.07 -1.33 6.11
CA SER A 47 -6.21 -2.52 5.26
C SER A 47 -5.14 -2.55 4.17
N VAL A 48 -4.62 -3.74 3.88
CA VAL A 48 -3.67 -3.98 2.80
C VAL A 48 -4.33 -4.88 1.78
N VAL A 49 -4.31 -4.47 0.52
CA VAL A 49 -5.01 -5.15 -0.56
C VAL A 49 -4.10 -5.33 -1.76
N ARG A 50 -4.30 -6.40 -2.52
CA ARG A 50 -3.67 -6.59 -3.83
C ARG A 50 -4.69 -6.32 -4.93
N LEU A 51 -4.43 -5.32 -5.76
CA LEU A 51 -5.22 -5.03 -6.96
C LEU A 51 -4.66 -5.77 -8.17
N GLU A 52 -5.57 -6.33 -8.96
CA GLU A 52 -5.34 -6.83 -10.30
C GLU A 52 -6.17 -5.98 -11.27
N THR A 53 -5.50 -5.31 -12.20
CA THR A 53 -6.14 -4.52 -13.25
C THR A 53 -5.66 -5.00 -14.64
N PRO A 54 -6.40 -4.72 -15.72
CA PRO A 54 -5.97 -5.07 -17.07
C PRO A 54 -4.62 -4.45 -17.47
N ASN A 55 -4.24 -3.32 -16.85
CA ASN A 55 -2.93 -2.72 -17.04
C ASN A 55 -2.01 -3.13 -15.87
N PRO A 56 -0.93 -3.89 -16.10
CA PRO A 56 -0.05 -4.36 -15.03
C PRO A 56 0.62 -3.23 -14.27
N ARG A 57 0.76 -2.03 -14.86
CA ARG A 57 1.32 -0.83 -14.21
C ARG A 57 0.57 -0.40 -12.94
N TYR A 58 -0.75 -0.64 -12.89
CA TYR A 58 -1.58 -0.29 -11.73
C TYR A 58 -1.88 -1.48 -10.82
N SER A 59 -1.45 -2.68 -11.22
CA SER A 59 -1.58 -3.88 -10.39
C SER A 59 -0.49 -3.87 -9.33
N GLY A 60 -0.83 -4.25 -8.09
CA GLY A 60 0.13 -4.17 -7.00
C GLY A 60 -0.53 -4.20 -5.63
N VAL A 61 0.29 -3.97 -4.60
CA VAL A 61 -0.15 -3.89 -3.21
C VAL A 61 -0.45 -2.43 -2.86
N TRP A 62 -1.62 -2.21 -2.28
CA TRP A 62 -2.13 -0.90 -1.89
C TRP A 62 -2.54 -0.93 -0.42
N THR A 63 -2.29 0.17 0.27
CA THR A 63 -2.66 0.36 1.68
C THR A 63 -3.74 1.41 1.77
N VAL A 64 -4.83 1.08 2.45
CA VAL A 64 -5.93 2.01 2.71
C VAL A 64 -5.52 2.96 3.82
N MET A 65 -5.23 4.21 3.47
CA MET A 65 -4.77 5.24 4.41
C MET A 65 -5.68 6.48 4.41
N ASP A 66 -6.66 6.50 3.51
CA ASP A 66 -7.54 7.65 3.32
C ASP A 66 -8.99 7.20 3.15
N THR A 67 -9.91 8.14 3.34
CA THR A 67 -11.35 7.91 3.26
C THR A 67 -11.99 9.12 2.61
N GLY A 68 -13.11 8.93 1.91
CA GLY A 68 -13.78 10.05 1.27
C GLY A 68 -15.28 9.81 1.12
N PRO A 69 -16.10 10.89 1.16
CA PRO A 69 -17.55 10.75 1.01
C PRO A 69 -17.96 10.18 -0.35
N ALA A 70 -17.13 10.36 -1.38
CA ALA A 70 -17.35 9.85 -2.73
C ALA A 70 -16.92 8.39 -2.95
N VAL A 71 -16.18 7.80 -2.00
CA VAL A 71 -15.66 6.42 -2.10
C VAL A 71 -16.43 5.55 -1.10
N ARG A 72 -17.55 5.00 -1.54
CA ARG A 72 -18.50 4.21 -0.72
C ARG A 72 -18.67 2.79 -1.24
N GLY A 73 -18.95 1.86 -0.34
CA GLY A 73 -19.13 0.44 -0.62
C GLY A 73 -17.88 -0.20 -1.21
N ARG A 74 -18.07 -1.03 -2.25
CA ARG A 74 -16.98 -1.73 -2.96
C ARG A 74 -16.29 -0.84 -3.99
N SER A 75 -15.80 0.31 -3.53
CA SER A 75 -15.05 1.26 -4.33
C SER A 75 -13.69 1.55 -3.69
N VAL A 76 -12.67 1.74 -4.53
CA VAL A 76 -11.34 2.21 -4.14
C VAL A 76 -10.92 3.37 -5.03
N ASP A 77 -10.18 4.32 -4.47
CA ASP A 77 -9.61 5.45 -5.19
C ASP A 77 -8.09 5.45 -5.01
N LEU A 78 -7.35 5.22 -6.09
CA LEU A 78 -5.90 5.03 -6.05
C LEU A 78 -5.18 6.38 -6.12
N TYR A 79 -4.25 6.61 -5.20
CA TYR A 79 -3.40 7.79 -5.32
C TYR A 79 -2.35 7.58 -6.42
N LEU A 80 -2.31 8.50 -7.39
CA LEU A 80 -1.30 8.58 -8.43
C LEU A 80 -0.70 9.99 -8.46
N TRP A 81 0.62 10.08 -8.62
CA TRP A 81 1.33 11.36 -8.64
C TRP A 81 0.90 12.28 -9.79
N SER A 82 0.56 11.72 -10.95
CA SER A 82 0.22 12.48 -12.14
C SER A 82 -1.29 12.54 -12.32
N CYS A 83 -1.86 13.75 -12.32
CA CYS A 83 -3.28 13.95 -12.64
C CYS A 83 -3.62 13.48 -14.06
N LYS A 84 -2.68 13.61 -15.00
CA LYS A 84 -2.85 13.06 -16.35
C LYS A 84 -2.97 11.54 -16.31
N GLU A 85 -2.15 10.89 -15.49
CA GLU A 85 -2.20 9.44 -15.30
C GLU A 85 -3.50 9.00 -14.59
N ALA A 86 -3.97 9.76 -13.60
CA ALA A 86 -5.24 9.52 -12.94
C ALA A 86 -6.44 9.62 -13.90
N LEU A 87 -6.43 10.62 -14.80
CA LEU A 87 -7.43 10.74 -15.85
C LEU A 87 -7.36 9.57 -16.85
N GLN A 88 -6.16 9.12 -17.23
CA GLN A 88 -5.96 7.96 -18.09
C GLN A 88 -6.37 6.65 -17.41
N PHE A 89 -6.24 6.57 -16.08
CA PHE A 89 -6.74 5.43 -15.31
C PHE A 89 -8.27 5.37 -15.38
N GLY A 90 -8.96 6.49 -15.20
CA GLY A 90 -10.43 6.54 -15.27
C GLY A 90 -11.12 5.61 -14.28
N ARG A 91 -12.42 5.34 -14.48
CA ARG A 91 -13.15 4.35 -13.67
C ARG A 91 -13.09 2.98 -14.32
N ARG A 92 -12.74 1.93 -13.55
CA ARG A 92 -12.68 0.55 -14.06
C ARG A 92 -13.00 -0.48 -12.99
N ASN A 93 -13.52 -1.63 -13.43
CA ASN A 93 -13.69 -2.78 -12.55
C ASN A 93 -12.34 -3.46 -12.34
N VAL A 94 -12.01 -3.76 -11.09
CA VAL A 94 -10.77 -4.41 -10.67
C VAL A 94 -11.08 -5.62 -9.80
N ARG A 95 -10.17 -6.59 -9.81
CA ARG A 95 -10.19 -7.67 -8.81
C ARG A 95 -9.27 -7.29 -7.67
N LEU A 96 -9.80 -7.35 -6.47
CA LEU A 96 -9.11 -6.99 -5.23
C LEU A 96 -9.03 -8.21 -4.34
N SER A 97 -7.83 -8.52 -3.84
CA SER A 97 -7.61 -9.52 -2.78
C SER A 97 -7.26 -8.81 -1.47
N VAL A 98 -7.98 -9.10 -0.39
CA VAL A 98 -7.66 -8.54 0.93
C VAL A 98 -6.47 -9.33 1.51
N LEU A 99 -5.37 -8.66 1.80
CA LEU A 99 -4.19 -9.29 2.44
C LEU A 99 -4.25 -9.14 3.97
N ARG A 100 -4.74 -7.99 4.42
CA ARG A 100 -4.99 -7.66 5.83
C ARG A 100 -6.15 -6.68 5.93
N LEU A 101 -7.03 -6.85 6.91
CA LEU A 101 -8.17 -5.95 7.12
C LEU A 101 -7.97 -5.05 8.35
N GLY A 102 -7.79 -3.76 8.11
CA GLY A 102 -7.54 -2.75 9.16
C GLY A 102 -6.21 -2.94 9.90
N TRP A 103 -5.95 -2.12 10.91
CA TRP A 103 -4.73 -2.18 11.74
C TRP A 103 -4.64 -3.35 12.71
N ASN A 104 -5.73 -4.08 12.93
CA ASN A 104 -5.71 -5.22 13.83
C ASN A 104 -4.95 -6.39 13.19
N PRO A 105 -3.79 -6.81 13.73
CA PRO A 105 -3.01 -7.91 13.19
C PRO A 105 -3.79 -9.24 13.16
N GLU A 106 -4.75 -9.44 14.08
CA GLU A 106 -5.65 -10.61 14.13
C GLU A 106 -6.51 -10.78 12.86
N ASN A 107 -6.68 -9.70 12.08
CA ASN A 107 -7.42 -9.70 10.81
C ASN A 107 -6.52 -9.93 9.58
N SER A 108 -5.33 -10.50 9.77
CA SER A 108 -4.40 -10.91 8.70
C SER A 108 -4.56 -12.40 8.43
N ILE A 109 -4.21 -12.88 7.22
CA ILE A 109 -4.16 -14.32 6.94
C ILE A 109 -3.14 -14.95 7.92
N PRO A 110 -3.55 -15.83 8.85
CA PRO A 110 -2.62 -16.42 9.80
C PRO A 110 -1.54 -17.20 9.05
N GLY A 111 -0.27 -16.96 9.37
CA GLY A 111 0.84 -17.77 8.86
C GLY A 111 1.80 -17.08 7.88
N MET A 112 1.33 -16.29 6.90
CA MET A 112 2.26 -15.61 5.98
C MET A 112 2.72 -14.25 6.52
N VAL A 113 1.82 -13.52 7.17
CA VAL A 113 2.12 -12.21 7.77
C VAL A 113 3.01 -12.37 9.01
N ASP A 114 2.72 -13.34 9.87
CA ASP A 114 3.57 -13.66 11.03
C ASP A 114 4.98 -14.04 10.61
N THR A 115 5.11 -14.90 9.59
CA THR A 115 6.42 -15.30 9.06
C THR A 115 7.19 -14.10 8.49
N LEU A 116 6.51 -13.17 7.81
CA LEU A 116 7.13 -11.96 7.27
C LEU A 116 7.53 -10.97 8.37
N PHE A 117 6.73 -10.81 9.42
CA PHE A 117 7.05 -9.96 10.55
C PHE A 117 8.20 -10.53 11.39
N LEU A 118 8.16 -11.82 11.72
CA LEU A 118 9.24 -12.51 12.41
C LEU A 118 10.55 -12.42 11.62
N LYS A 119 10.48 -12.58 10.30
CA LYS A 119 11.64 -12.42 9.41
C LYS A 119 12.17 -10.99 9.41
N ARG A 120 11.29 -9.98 9.34
CA ARG A 120 11.69 -8.56 9.39
C ARG A 120 12.27 -8.15 10.74
N GLU A 121 11.70 -8.61 11.85
CA GLU A 121 12.24 -8.38 13.20
C GLU A 121 13.62 -9.04 13.35
N ALA A 122 13.78 -10.27 12.87
CA ALA A 122 15.07 -10.95 12.85
C ALA A 122 16.10 -10.20 11.98
N ASP A 123 15.71 -9.72 10.80
CA ASP A 123 16.58 -8.95 9.91
C ASP A 123 16.92 -7.57 10.49
N SER A 124 16.01 -6.95 11.24
CA SER A 124 16.25 -5.65 11.89
C SER A 124 17.14 -5.77 13.14
N LYS A 125 17.17 -6.94 13.79
CA LYS A 125 18.08 -7.26 14.90
C LYS A 125 19.45 -7.76 14.46
N ARG A 126 19.66 -8.05 13.16
CA ARG A 126 21.00 -8.37 12.67
C ARG A 126 21.88 -7.12 12.80
N PRO A 127 23.05 -7.21 13.44
CA PRO A 127 24.00 -6.11 13.41
C PRO A 127 24.34 -5.80 11.94
N LYS A 128 24.36 -4.52 11.58
CA LYS A 128 24.89 -4.09 10.28
C LYS A 128 26.29 -4.69 10.13
N PRO A 129 26.64 -5.31 8.98
CA PRO A 129 28.03 -5.60 8.70
C PRO A 129 28.80 -4.30 8.85
N ASP A 130 29.85 -4.31 9.67
CA ASP A 130 30.67 -3.12 9.93
C ASP A 130 31.03 -2.47 8.59
N ALA A 131 30.79 -1.17 8.50
CA ALA A 131 31.13 -0.39 7.33
C ALA A 131 32.61 -0.62 7.01
N LEU A 132 32.88 -1.06 5.78
CA LEU A 132 34.22 -1.14 5.23
C LEU A 132 35.00 0.14 5.58
N PRO A 133 36.22 0.07 6.14
CA PRO A 133 36.94 1.27 6.53
C PRO A 133 37.22 2.13 5.30
N ALA A 134 36.94 3.42 5.46
CA ALA A 134 37.13 4.45 4.45
C ALA A 134 38.60 4.51 4.00
N THR A 135 38.80 4.36 2.70
CA THR A 135 39.77 5.06 1.85
C THR A 135 41.19 5.26 2.40
N LEU A 136 42.14 4.49 1.87
CA LEU A 136 43.58 4.81 1.90
C LEU A 136 43.83 6.17 1.21
N PRO A 137 44.70 7.05 1.72
CA PRO A 137 44.98 8.34 1.07
C PRO A 137 45.79 8.12 -0.22
N SER A 138 45.33 8.72 -1.33
CA SER A 138 46.10 8.86 -2.56
C SER A 138 47.30 9.78 -2.35
N PRO A 139 48.52 9.40 -2.77
CA PRO A 139 49.63 10.34 -2.86
C PRO A 139 49.50 11.07 -4.19
N ASP A 140 49.24 12.38 -4.16
CA ASP A 140 49.83 13.34 -5.08
C ASP A 140 49.34 14.75 -4.76
N ALA A 141 50.27 15.57 -4.27
CA ALA A 141 50.17 17.02 -4.27
C ALA A 141 51.35 17.58 -5.09
N PRO A 142 51.14 18.66 -5.85
CA PRO A 142 52.03 19.08 -6.94
C PRO A 142 53.28 19.83 -6.46
N ARG A 143 54.31 19.87 -7.31
CA ARG A 143 55.39 20.85 -7.24
C ARG A 143 55.63 21.47 -8.61
#